data_AF-A0A830CZ16-F1
#
_entry.id   AF-A0A830CZ16-F1
#
_cell.length_a   1.000
_cell.length_b   1.000
_cell.length_c   1.000
_cell.angle_alpha   90.00
_cell.angle_beta   90.00
_cell.angle_gamma   90.00
#
_symmetry.space_group_name_H-M   'P 1'
#
loop_
_entity.id
_entity.type
_entity.pdbx_description
1 polymer ?
#
loop_
_entity_poly.entity_id
_entity_poly.type
_entity_poly.pdbx_seq_one_letter_code
_entity_poly.pdbx_strand_id
1 'polypeptide(L)'
;NSTPKKLSKIKVVRSSIAQLLTVISQKQKAALREAYKNKNYLPLDLRPRKTRAIRRHLTKHRLLVVFILRFFSELLKCVLCFFFKFICCFI
;
A
#
# COMPACT_ATOMS: atom_id res chain seq x y z
N ASN A 1 -8.91 -23.72 50.72
CA ASN A 1 -8.12 -24.90 50.28
C ASN A 1 -7.45 -24.64 48.92
N SER A 2 -6.38 -23.82 48.91
CA SER A 2 -5.56 -23.52 47.73
C SER A 2 -4.54 -24.63 47.49
N THR A 3 -4.79 -25.48 46.49
CA THR A 3 -3.88 -26.57 46.13
C THR A 3 -2.83 -26.05 45.13
N PRO A 4 -1.52 -26.12 45.44
CA PRO A 4 -0.44 -25.52 44.63
C PRO A 4 -0.31 -26.16 43.23
N LYS A 5 -0.79 -27.41 43.06
CA LYS A 5 -0.88 -28.10 41.76
C LYS A 5 -1.82 -27.42 40.75
N LYS A 6 -2.80 -26.63 41.20
CA LYS A 6 -3.70 -25.90 40.28
C LYS A 6 -3.03 -24.65 39.72
N LEU A 7 -2.28 -23.93 40.55
CA LEU A 7 -1.63 -22.67 40.18
C LEU A 7 -0.52 -22.85 39.14
N SER A 8 0.27 -23.93 39.27
CA SER A 8 1.33 -24.25 38.31
C SER A 8 0.82 -24.55 36.89
N LYS A 9 -0.41 -25.08 36.75
CA LYS A 9 -1.00 -25.43 35.45
C LYS A 9 -1.57 -24.23 34.69
N ILE A 10 -1.87 -23.11 35.36
CA ILE A 10 -2.51 -21.93 34.75
C ILE A 10 -1.66 -21.35 33.61
N LYS A 11 -0.34 -21.27 33.80
CA LYS A 11 0.58 -20.73 32.78
C LYS A 11 0.56 -21.55 31.49
N VAL A 12 0.56 -22.87 31.62
CA VAL A 12 0.54 -23.81 30.49
C VAL A 12 -0.78 -23.67 29.74
N VAL A 13 -1.91 -23.71 30.46
CA VAL A 13 -3.26 -23.57 29.87
C VAL A 13 -3.41 -22.23 29.12
N ARG A 14 -2.95 -21.12 29.70
CA ARG A 14 -2.99 -19.80 29.03
C ARG A 14 -2.19 -19.79 27.73
N SER A 15 -1.02 -20.43 27.73
CA SER A 15 -0.16 -20.53 26.54
C SER A 15 -0.83 -21.38 25.45
N SER A 16 -1.44 -22.51 25.82
CA SER A 16 -2.20 -23.35 24.88
C SER A 16 -3.42 -22.63 24.30
N ILE A 17 -4.18 -21.89 25.13
CA ILE A 17 -5.32 -21.09 24.64
C ILE A 17 -4.84 -20.02 23.65
N ALA A 18 -3.75 -19.31 23.96
CA ALA A 18 -3.19 -18.31 23.07
C ALA A 18 -2.78 -18.92 21.72
N GLN A 19 -2.15 -20.11 21.72
CA GLN A 19 -1.78 -20.83 20.50
C GLN A 19 -3.00 -21.25 19.67
N LEU A 20 -4.07 -21.71 20.30
CA LEU A 20 -5.30 -22.06 19.57
C LEU A 20 -5.96 -20.82 18.94
N LEU A 21 -6.03 -19.71 19.68
CA LEU A 21 -6.57 -18.45 19.17
C LEU A 21 -5.74 -17.89 18.02
N THR A 22 -4.41 -18.01 18.07
CA THR A 22 -3.57 -17.58 16.94
C THR A 22 -3.82 -18.44 15.71
N VAL A 23 -3.92 -19.76 15.84
CA VAL A 23 -4.25 -20.66 14.71
C VAL A 23 -5.62 -20.34 14.11
N ILE A 24 -6.64 -20.13 14.94
CA ILE A 24 -7.99 -19.72 14.47
C ILE A 24 -7.89 -18.39 13.70
N SER A 25 -7.20 -17.40 14.26
CA SER A 25 -7.07 -16.08 13.62
C SER A 25 -6.30 -16.14 12.28
N GLN A 26 -5.31 -17.02 12.17
CA GLN A 26 -4.55 -17.23 10.94
C GLN A 26 -5.44 -17.85 9.85
N LYS A 27 -6.20 -18.90 10.20
CA LYS A 27 -7.12 -19.56 9.27
C LYS A 27 -8.22 -18.61 8.77
N GLN A 28 -8.82 -17.83 9.68
CA GLN A 28 -9.82 -16.82 9.32
C GLN A 28 -9.25 -15.78 8.35
N LYS A 29 -8.06 -15.24 8.64
CA LYS A 29 -7.39 -14.28 7.75
C LYS A 29 -7.01 -14.87 6.39
N ALA A 30 -6.62 -16.14 6.34
CA ALA A 30 -6.31 -16.83 5.08
C ALA A 30 -7.55 -16.95 4.20
N ALA A 31 -8.67 -17.44 4.76
CA ALA A 31 -9.95 -17.54 4.04
C ALA A 31 -10.43 -16.17 3.54
N LEU A 32 -10.28 -15.11 4.35
CA LEU A 32 -10.59 -13.75 3.93
C LEU A 32 -9.66 -13.25 2.80
N ARG A 33 -8.36 -13.58 2.82
CA ARG A 33 -7.46 -13.19 1.72
C ARG A 33 -7.84 -13.86 0.40
N GLU A 34 -8.27 -15.11 0.43
CA GLU A 34 -8.75 -15.83 -0.75
C GLU A 34 -10.04 -15.19 -1.29
N ALA A 35 -11.00 -14.89 -0.40
CA ALA A 35 -12.27 -14.27 -0.78
C ALA A 35 -12.13 -12.84 -1.35
N TYR A 36 -11.03 -12.13 -1.07
CA TYR A 36 -10.81 -10.74 -1.50
C TYR A 36 -9.64 -10.56 -2.48
N LYS A 37 -9.05 -11.64 -3.02
CA LYS A 37 -7.79 -11.62 -3.80
C LYS A 37 -7.81 -10.70 -5.03
N ASN A 38 -8.97 -10.51 -5.67
CA ASN A 38 -9.11 -9.76 -6.93
C ASN A 38 -10.10 -8.60 -6.84
N LYS A 39 -10.51 -8.21 -5.62
CA LYS A 39 -11.44 -7.10 -5.43
C LYS A 39 -10.68 -5.78 -5.39
N ASN A 40 -11.20 -4.77 -6.08
CA ASN A 40 -10.58 -3.43 -6.13
C ASN A 40 -10.45 -2.79 -4.74
N TYR A 41 -11.40 -3.07 -3.84
CA TYR A 41 -11.44 -2.53 -2.48
C TYR A 41 -11.22 -3.64 -1.45
N LEU A 42 -10.08 -3.58 -0.77
CA LEU A 42 -9.80 -4.43 0.37
C LEU A 42 -10.18 -3.73 1.68
N PRO A 43 -10.61 -4.47 2.71
CA PRO A 43 -10.77 -3.92 4.05
C PRO A 43 -9.43 -3.43 4.60
N LEU A 44 -9.48 -2.46 5.53
CA LEU A 44 -8.30 -1.78 6.08
C LEU A 44 -7.28 -2.74 6.69
N ASP A 45 -7.73 -3.83 7.31
CA ASP A 45 -6.86 -4.81 7.98
C ASP A 45 -6.07 -5.70 7.02
N LEU A 46 -6.62 -5.98 5.83
CA LEU A 46 -5.95 -6.80 4.79
C LEU A 46 -5.02 -5.96 3.93
N ARG A 47 -5.10 -4.63 3.99
CA ARG A 47 -4.25 -3.74 3.22
C ARG A 47 -2.79 -3.89 3.66
N PRO A 48 -1.81 -3.91 2.74
CA PRO A 48 -0.40 -3.95 3.10
C PRO A 48 -0.02 -2.75 3.99
N ARG A 49 0.62 -3.04 5.12
CA ARG A 49 1.19 -2.02 6.01
C ARG A 49 2.35 -1.33 5.29
N LYS A 50 2.14 -0.07 4.90
CA LYS A 50 3.14 0.83 4.34
C LYS A 50 3.09 2.16 5.11
N THR A 51 4.20 2.90 5.12
CA THR A 51 4.22 4.24 5.74
C THR A 51 3.24 5.18 5.03
N ARG A 52 2.82 6.26 5.72
CA ARG A 52 1.88 7.25 5.15
C ARG A 52 2.47 7.94 3.92
N ALA A 53 3.76 8.28 3.93
CA ALA A 53 4.46 8.86 2.79
C ALA A 53 4.39 7.92 1.57
N ILE A 54 4.64 6.63 1.77
CA ILE A 54 4.58 5.63 0.69
C ILE A 54 3.15 5.49 0.12
N ARG A 55 2.13 5.53 0.98
CA ARG A 55 0.72 5.47 0.51
C ARG A 55 0.30 6.69 -0.31
N ARG A 56 0.96 7.84 -0.13
CA ARG A 56 0.61 9.12 -0.76
C ARG A 56 1.45 9.44 -1.99
N HIS A 57 2.63 8.84 -2.15
CA HIS A 57 3.47 9.08 -3.32
C HIS A 57 2.76 8.61 -4.61
N LEU A 58 3.13 9.19 -5.75
CA LEU A 58 2.63 8.72 -7.05
C LEU A 58 3.20 7.32 -7.38
N THR A 59 2.46 6.53 -8.16
CA THR A 59 2.98 5.25 -8.66
C THR A 59 4.08 5.51 -9.69
N LYS A 60 5.06 4.61 -9.79
CA LYS A 60 6.19 4.74 -10.75
C LYS A 60 5.70 4.99 -12.18
N HIS A 61 4.68 4.24 -12.61
CA HIS A 61 4.04 4.44 -13.91
C HIS A 61 3.48 5.85 -14.07
N ARG A 62 2.78 6.37 -13.05
CA ARG A 62 2.22 7.72 -13.11
C ARG A 62 3.31 8.80 -13.13
N LEU A 63 4.42 8.58 -12.43
CA LEU A 63 5.59 9.46 -12.50
C LEU A 63 6.17 9.47 -13.92
N LEU A 64 6.34 8.31 -14.55
CA LEU A 64 6.82 8.20 -15.92
C LEU A 64 5.90 8.92 -16.91
N VAL A 65 4.58 8.69 -16.82
CA VAL A 65 3.59 9.37 -17.68
C VAL A 65 3.62 10.89 -17.50
N VAL A 66 3.66 11.37 -16.25
CA VAL A 66 3.72 12.82 -15.98
C VAL A 66 5.03 13.41 -16.50
N PHE A 67 6.14 12.68 -16.38
CA PHE A 67 7.44 13.12 -16.89
C PHE A 67 7.43 13.25 -18.41
N ILE A 68 6.92 12.25 -19.14
CA ILE A 68 6.80 12.28 -20.60
C ILE A 68 5.89 13.42 -21.06
N LEU A 69 4.71 13.57 -20.47
CA LEU A 69 3.76 14.62 -20.85
C LEU A 69 4.31 16.03 -20.59
N ARG A 70 5.04 16.20 -19.48
CA ARG A 70 5.67 17.47 -19.15
C ARG A 70 6.81 17.79 -20.11
N PHE A 71 7.65 16.81 -20.41
CA PHE A 71 8.73 16.91 -21.39
C PHE A 71 8.21 17.30 -22.78
N PHE A 72 7.18 16.62 -23.31
CA PHE A 72 6.57 16.97 -24.61
C PHE A 72 5.94 18.37 -24.61
N SER A 73 5.32 18.79 -23.50
CA SER A 73 4.76 20.16 -23.38
C SER A 73 5.85 21.23 -23.36
N GLU A 74 6.95 21.02 -22.65
CA GLU A 74 8.10 21.92 -22.66
C GLU A 74 8.77 21.98 -24.03
N LEU A 75 8.92 20.84 -24.72
CA LEU A 75 9.45 20.80 -26.09
C LEU A 75 8.59 21.60 -27.07
N LEU A 76 7.26 21.42 -27.02
CA LEU A 76 6.33 22.15 -27.88
C LEU A 76 6.36 23.66 -27.61
N LYS A 77 6.47 24.07 -26.34
CA LYS A 77 6.63 25.48 -25.94
C LYS A 77 7.95 26.08 -26.44
N CYS A 78 9.06 25.34 -26.39
CA CYS A 78 10.35 25.79 -26.93
C CYS A 78 10.29 25.98 -28.44
N VAL A 79 9.70 25.05 -29.18
CA VAL A 79 9.57 25.15 -30.64
C VAL A 79 8.67 26.32 -31.03
N LEU A 80 7.53 26.50 -30.37
CA LEU A 80 6.62 27.61 -30.65
C LEU A 80 7.25 28.97 -30.31
N CYS A 81 8.00 29.06 -29.21
CA CYS A 81 8.70 30.29 -28.81
C CYS A 81 9.81 30.66 -29.79
N PHE A 82 10.57 29.68 -30.30
CA PHE A 82 11.58 29.92 -31.32
C PHE A 82 10.95 30.43 -32.63
N PHE A 83 9.85 29.82 -33.06
CA PHE A 83 9.14 30.22 -34.28
C PHE A 83 8.54 31.64 -34.16
N PHE A 84 7.91 31.97 -33.02
CA PHE A 84 7.34 33.31 -32.80
C PHE A 84 8.42 34.39 -32.64
N LYS A 85 9.55 34.09 -31.99
CA LYS A 85 10.68 35.03 -31.86
C LYS A 85 11.33 35.33 -33.23
N PHE A 86 11.34 34.35 -34.13
CA PHE A 86 11.88 34.49 -35.47
C PHE A 86 10.95 35.32 -36.38
N ILE A 87 9.64 35.08 -36.29
CA ILE A 87 8.63 35.80 -37.09
C ILE A 87 8.52 37.28 -36.64
N CYS A 88 8.52 37.57 -35.34
CA CYS A 88 8.47 38.95 -34.83
C CYS A 88 9.75 39.77 -35.07
N CYS A 89 10.84 39.16 -35.55
CA CYS A 89 12.06 39.90 -35.92
C CYS A 89 12.15 40.17 -37.42
N PHE A 90 11.22 39.63 -38.21
CA PHE A 90 11.19 39.71 -39.68
C PHE A 90 10.01 40.55 -40.21
N ILE A 91 9.14 41.02 -39.32
CA ILE A 91 8.11 42.06 -39.51
C ILE A 91 8.55 43.28 -38.71
#